data_AF-A0A2A5VE37-F1
#
_entry.id   AF-A0A2A5VE37-F1
#
_cell.length_a   1.000
_cell.length_b   1.000
_cell.length_c   1.000
_cell.angle_alpha   90.00
_cell.angle_beta   90.00
_cell.angle_gamma   90.00
#
_symmetry.space_group_name_H-M   'P 1'
#
loop_
_entity.id
_entity.type
_entity.pdbx_description
1 polymer ?
#
loop_
_entity_poly.entity_id
_entity_poly.type
_entity_poly.pdbx_seq_one_letter_code
_entity_poly.pdbx_strand_id
1 'polypeptide(L)'
;MDWPPTPDDISNLIEDFIAESFPTLMAIIAIAAYSGFVFMFYRLLARRDILNLDLSKYDQTMGGKIRAFFRTAAWLIQYALVIPILIGFWTVVMAVILTLLADGNDHARNALIATSVVGSVRILSYWTEDLSRDVAKMLPFAVLGVFLVGSTSVEFGEFEELVANRNQLARSYVNSLILLSILETILRIYHGIRELIGGQRRVNKKLKKIAKETGRSKSDIREDMLDDGIINHSTVGKDNEGESYSP
;
A
#
# COMPACT_ATOMS: atom_id res chain seq x y z
N MET A 1 -12.58 -13.25 58.61
CA MET A 1 -13.55 -14.06 57.85
C MET A 1 -13.98 -15.18 58.76
N ASP A 2 -15.23 -15.14 59.21
CA ASP A 2 -15.80 -16.29 59.89
C ASP A 2 -16.06 -17.38 58.84
N TRP A 3 -15.64 -18.59 59.18
CA TRP A 3 -15.79 -19.77 58.33
C TRP A 3 -16.87 -20.65 58.95
N PRO A 4 -17.86 -21.14 58.18
CA PRO A 4 -18.02 -21.03 56.73
C PRO A 4 -18.69 -19.72 56.26
N PRO A 5 -18.41 -19.26 55.02
CA PRO A 5 -19.04 -18.08 54.45
C PRO A 5 -20.56 -18.27 54.30
N THR A 6 -21.31 -17.23 54.60
CA THR A 6 -22.77 -17.21 54.38
C THR A 6 -23.10 -17.05 52.89
N PRO A 7 -24.29 -17.44 52.42
CA PRO A 7 -24.71 -17.21 51.04
C PRO A 7 -24.59 -15.74 50.61
N ASP A 8 -24.79 -14.80 51.54
CA ASP A 8 -24.67 -13.36 51.32
C ASP A 8 -23.20 -12.92 51.13
N ASP A 9 -22.25 -13.56 51.84
CA ASP A 9 -20.81 -13.34 51.61
C ASP A 9 -20.38 -13.80 50.21
N ILE A 10 -21.00 -14.87 49.70
CA ILE A 10 -20.72 -15.41 48.37
C ILE A 10 -21.30 -14.49 47.28
N SER A 11 -22.50 -13.94 47.45
CA SER A 11 -23.07 -12.99 46.49
C SER A 11 -22.28 -11.69 46.44
N ASN A 12 -21.88 -11.15 47.59
CA ASN A 12 -21.06 -9.93 47.66
C ASN A 12 -19.69 -10.14 47.00
N LEU A 13 -19.04 -11.28 47.22
CA LEU A 13 -17.79 -11.64 46.54
C LEU A 13 -17.94 -11.69 45.01
N ILE A 14 -19.08 -12.18 44.50
CA ILE A 14 -19.35 -12.24 43.06
C ILE A 14 -19.60 -10.83 42.51
N GLU A 15 -20.37 -10.01 43.21
CA GLU A 15 -20.65 -8.63 42.79
C GLU A 15 -19.37 -7.78 42.78
N ASP A 16 -18.54 -7.87 43.81
CA ASP A 16 -17.26 -7.16 43.88
C ASP A 16 -16.31 -7.63 42.77
N PHE A 17 -16.23 -8.96 42.54
CA PHE A 17 -15.43 -9.51 41.44
C PHE A 17 -15.91 -9.01 40.08
N ILE A 18 -17.22 -8.96 39.83
CA ILE A 18 -17.79 -8.44 38.58
C ILE A 18 -17.50 -6.94 38.46
N ALA A 19 -17.72 -6.15 39.51
CA ALA A 19 -17.50 -4.72 39.50
C ALA A 19 -16.04 -4.35 39.22
N GLU A 20 -15.09 -5.10 39.76
CA GLU A 20 -13.66 -4.89 39.56
C GLU A 20 -13.16 -5.47 38.21
N SER A 21 -13.68 -6.62 37.79
CA SER A 21 -13.25 -7.31 36.56
C SER A 21 -13.93 -6.79 35.29
N PHE A 22 -15.11 -6.17 35.40
CA PHE A 22 -15.85 -5.72 34.22
C PHE A 22 -15.11 -4.61 33.44
N PRO A 23 -14.55 -3.55 34.07
CA PRO A 23 -13.78 -2.53 33.36
C PRO A 23 -12.53 -3.11 32.67
N THR A 24 -11.84 -4.05 33.32
CA THR A 24 -10.64 -4.68 32.74
C THR A 24 -10.98 -5.58 31.57
N LEU A 25 -12.08 -6.35 31.65
CA LEU A 25 -12.58 -7.14 30.52
C LEU A 25 -12.96 -6.26 29.33
N MET A 26 -13.63 -5.13 29.58
CA MET A 26 -13.96 -4.16 28.54
C MET A 26 -12.72 -3.54 27.90
N ALA A 27 -11.69 -3.22 28.70
CA ALA A 27 -10.41 -2.74 28.17
C ALA A 27 -9.70 -3.78 27.30
N ILE A 28 -9.68 -5.06 27.72
CA ILE A 28 -9.12 -6.16 26.91
C ILE A 28 -9.82 -6.26 25.55
N ILE A 29 -11.15 -6.24 25.55
CA ILE A 29 -11.96 -6.30 24.32
C ILE A 29 -11.68 -5.07 23.44
N ALA A 30 -11.62 -3.87 24.01
CA ALA A 30 -11.35 -2.64 23.29
C ALA A 30 -9.95 -2.64 22.65
N ILE A 31 -8.91 -3.05 23.40
CA ILE A 31 -7.53 -3.18 22.91
C ILE A 31 -7.46 -4.20 21.77
N ALA A 32 -8.11 -5.35 21.92
CA ALA A 32 -8.15 -6.38 20.89
C ALA A 32 -8.85 -5.89 19.61
N ALA A 33 -10.00 -5.23 19.75
CA ALA A 33 -10.75 -4.66 18.64
C ALA A 33 -9.94 -3.56 17.91
N TYR A 34 -9.35 -2.63 18.66
CA TYR A 34 -8.48 -1.58 18.11
C TYR A 34 -7.27 -2.16 17.39
N SER A 35 -6.60 -3.16 17.98
CA SER A 35 -5.45 -3.83 17.36
C SER A 35 -5.84 -4.55 16.08
N GLY A 36 -7.02 -5.19 16.04
CA GLY A 36 -7.58 -5.78 14.82
C GLY A 36 -7.87 -4.74 13.74
N PHE A 37 -8.41 -3.58 14.12
CA PHE A 37 -8.62 -2.45 13.21
C PHE A 37 -7.29 -1.93 12.64
N VAL A 38 -6.29 -1.67 13.50
CA VAL A 38 -4.95 -1.25 13.10
C VAL A 38 -4.31 -2.28 12.17
N PHE A 39 -4.53 -3.56 12.43
CA PHE A 39 -4.03 -4.65 11.60
C PHE A 39 -4.55 -4.58 10.16
N MET A 40 -5.85 -4.35 9.99
CA MET A 40 -6.45 -4.17 8.68
C MET A 40 -5.97 -2.88 8.02
N PHE A 41 -5.95 -1.79 8.78
CA PHE A 41 -5.51 -0.46 8.36
C PHE A 41 -4.12 -0.49 7.75
N TYR A 42 -3.11 -0.94 8.52
CA TYR A 42 -1.72 -0.86 8.07
C TYR A 42 -1.49 -1.78 6.87
N ARG A 43 -2.19 -2.93 6.77
CA ARG A 43 -1.98 -3.89 5.69
C ARG A 43 -2.56 -3.39 4.37
N LEU A 44 -3.63 -2.61 4.41
CA LEU A 44 -4.12 -1.88 3.26
C LEU A 44 -3.17 -0.73 2.90
N LEU A 45 -2.64 -0.04 3.91
CA LEU A 45 -1.78 1.10 3.68
C LEU A 45 -0.36 0.72 3.19
N ALA A 46 0.17 -0.41 3.62
CA ALA A 46 1.56 -0.80 3.31
C ALA A 46 1.73 -1.47 1.94
N ARG A 47 0.63 -1.87 1.31
CA ARG A 47 0.66 -2.48 -0.02
C ARG A 47 1.02 -1.45 -1.08
N ARG A 48 1.96 -1.81 -1.95
CA ARG A 48 2.33 -0.98 -3.11
C ARG A 48 1.17 -0.86 -4.09
N ASP A 49 0.52 -1.99 -4.38
CA ASP A 49 -0.66 -2.07 -5.24
C ASP A 49 -1.88 -2.45 -4.38
N ILE A 50 -2.60 -1.43 -3.92
CA ILE A 50 -3.76 -1.62 -3.01
C ILE A 50 -4.92 -2.31 -3.75
N LEU A 51 -5.07 -2.05 -5.06
CA LEU A 51 -6.09 -2.64 -5.90
C LEU A 51 -5.44 -3.33 -7.10
N ASN A 52 -5.53 -4.66 -7.14
CA ASN A 52 -5.16 -5.45 -8.32
C ASN A 52 -6.41 -5.64 -9.18
N LEU A 53 -6.42 -5.04 -10.37
CA LEU A 53 -7.49 -5.24 -11.34
C LEU A 53 -7.14 -6.37 -12.30
N ASP A 54 -8.02 -7.36 -12.38
CA ASP A 54 -8.06 -8.31 -13.48
C ASP A 54 -9.04 -7.80 -14.54
N LEU A 55 -8.54 -6.96 -15.44
CA LEU A 55 -9.32 -6.41 -16.57
C LEU A 55 -9.63 -7.46 -17.66
N SER A 56 -9.14 -8.70 -17.52
CA SER A 56 -9.37 -9.78 -18.50
C SER A 56 -10.83 -10.26 -18.55
N LYS A 57 -11.66 -9.90 -17.54
CA LYS A 57 -13.08 -10.30 -17.50
C LYS A 57 -14.00 -9.43 -18.37
N TYR A 58 -13.58 -8.23 -18.77
CA TYR A 58 -14.35 -7.35 -19.65
C TYR A 58 -13.93 -7.46 -21.13
N ASP A 59 -13.17 -8.51 -21.44
CA ASP A 59 -12.35 -8.61 -22.65
C ASP A 59 -13.10 -9.14 -23.88
N GLN A 60 -14.31 -9.68 -23.69
CA GLN A 60 -14.97 -10.52 -24.71
C GLN A 60 -16.05 -9.82 -25.54
N THR A 61 -16.52 -8.63 -25.17
CA THR A 61 -17.77 -8.07 -25.74
C THR A 61 -17.62 -6.77 -26.55
N MET A 62 -16.42 -6.19 -26.69
CA MET A 62 -16.24 -4.89 -27.35
C MET A 62 -15.12 -4.83 -28.41
N GLY A 63 -15.37 -4.07 -29.49
CA GLY A 63 -14.45 -3.87 -30.61
C GLY A 63 -13.13 -3.17 -30.23
N GLY A 64 -12.06 -3.44 -30.99
CA GLY A 64 -10.66 -3.19 -30.60
C GLY A 64 -10.27 -1.76 -30.18
N LYS A 65 -10.76 -0.72 -30.87
CA LYS A 65 -10.42 0.68 -30.53
C LYS A 65 -11.14 1.18 -29.27
N ILE A 66 -12.41 0.80 -29.11
CA ILE A 66 -13.23 1.14 -27.94
C ILE A 66 -12.73 0.37 -26.72
N ARG A 67 -12.33 -0.90 -26.90
CA ARG A 67 -11.67 -1.71 -25.86
C ARG A 67 -10.39 -1.05 -25.35
N ALA A 68 -9.53 -0.56 -26.25
CA ALA A 68 -8.30 0.12 -25.85
C ALA A 68 -8.56 1.41 -25.05
N PHE A 69 -9.55 2.21 -25.47
CA PHE A 69 -9.96 3.42 -24.75
C PHE A 69 -10.50 3.11 -23.35
N PHE A 70 -11.51 2.23 -23.22
CA PHE A 70 -12.09 1.90 -21.92
C PHE A 70 -11.10 1.24 -20.97
N ARG A 71 -10.21 0.37 -21.47
CA ARG A 71 -9.15 -0.24 -20.66
C ARG A 71 -8.20 0.82 -20.12
N THR A 72 -7.81 1.78 -20.95
CA THR A 72 -6.90 2.87 -20.57
C THR A 72 -7.58 3.85 -19.63
N ALA A 73 -8.85 4.19 -19.87
CA ALA A 73 -9.64 5.07 -19.02
C ALA A 73 -9.93 4.44 -17.65
N ALA A 74 -10.32 3.17 -17.58
CA ALA A 74 -10.54 2.45 -16.33
C ALA A 74 -9.24 2.34 -15.51
N TRP A 75 -8.13 2.05 -16.17
CA TRP A 75 -6.80 2.09 -15.56
C TRP A 75 -6.50 3.49 -15.00
N LEU A 76 -6.65 4.54 -15.81
CA LEU A 76 -6.35 5.91 -15.39
C LEU A 76 -7.25 6.38 -14.24
N ILE A 77 -8.55 6.13 -14.29
CA ILE A 77 -9.50 6.51 -13.22
C ILE A 77 -9.15 5.79 -11.91
N GLN A 78 -8.89 4.49 -11.95
CA GLN A 78 -8.57 3.76 -10.73
C GLN A 78 -7.25 4.22 -10.10
N TYR A 79 -6.19 4.34 -10.90
CA TYR A 79 -4.88 4.70 -10.39
C TYR A 79 -4.76 6.19 -10.04
N ALA A 80 -5.42 7.09 -10.78
CA ALA A 80 -5.35 8.54 -10.56
C ALA A 80 -6.38 9.08 -9.56
N LEU A 81 -7.51 8.39 -9.34
CA LEU A 81 -8.54 8.86 -8.42
C LEU A 81 -8.80 7.89 -7.26
N VAL A 82 -9.09 6.62 -7.55
CA VAL A 82 -9.53 5.67 -6.51
C VAL A 82 -8.43 5.42 -5.48
N ILE A 83 -7.18 5.23 -5.92
CA ILE A 83 -6.06 4.99 -5.00
C ILE A 83 -5.76 6.22 -4.13
N PRO A 84 -5.59 7.45 -4.66
CA PRO A 84 -5.42 8.64 -3.83
C PRO A 84 -6.58 8.89 -2.85
N ILE A 85 -7.82 8.62 -3.26
CA ILE A 85 -8.98 8.72 -2.36
C ILE A 85 -8.87 7.72 -1.22
N LEU A 86 -8.51 6.47 -1.51
CA LEU A 86 -8.35 5.44 -0.48
C LEU A 86 -7.22 5.77 0.48
N ILE A 87 -6.07 6.24 -0.03
CA ILE A 87 -4.96 6.71 0.80
C ILE A 87 -5.42 7.90 1.65
N GLY A 88 -6.10 8.87 1.05
CA GLY A 88 -6.64 10.04 1.74
C GLY A 88 -7.58 9.64 2.87
N PHE A 89 -8.55 8.77 2.61
CA PHE A 89 -9.46 8.25 3.63
C PHE A 89 -8.69 7.72 4.85
N TRP A 90 -7.65 6.91 4.63
CA TRP A 90 -6.80 6.40 5.70
C TRP A 90 -5.96 7.48 6.39
N THR A 91 -5.53 8.51 5.67
CA THR A 91 -4.88 9.70 6.26
C THR A 91 -5.83 10.44 7.21
N VAL A 92 -7.12 10.57 6.89
CA VAL A 92 -8.11 11.19 7.79
C VAL A 92 -8.25 10.37 9.05
N VAL A 93 -8.39 9.05 8.93
CA VAL A 93 -8.43 8.14 10.09
C VAL A 93 -7.22 8.38 11.00
N MET A 94 -6.02 8.48 10.42
CA MET A 94 -4.80 8.74 11.20
C MET A 94 -4.77 10.15 11.81
N ALA A 95 -5.23 11.17 11.09
CA ALA A 95 -5.32 12.54 11.59
C ALA A 95 -6.32 12.68 12.74
N VAL A 96 -7.45 11.96 12.68
CA VAL A 96 -8.43 11.89 13.77
C VAL A 96 -7.80 11.24 15.00
N ILE A 97 -7.15 10.08 14.84
CA ILE A 97 -6.45 9.39 15.94
C ILE A 97 -5.41 10.32 16.60
N LEU A 98 -4.64 11.08 15.79
CA LEU A 98 -3.67 12.04 16.31
C LEU A 98 -4.32 13.21 17.03
N THR A 99 -5.43 13.73 16.50
CA THR A 99 -6.11 14.87 17.10
C THR A 99 -6.74 14.52 18.43
N LEU A 100 -7.31 13.32 18.55
CA LEU A 100 -7.86 12.84 19.83
C LEU A 100 -6.80 12.61 20.91
N LEU A 101 -5.52 12.54 20.53
CA LEU A 101 -4.40 12.32 21.46
C LEU A 101 -3.61 13.59 21.77
N ALA A 102 -3.52 14.51 20.82
CA ALA A 102 -2.68 15.69 20.97
C ALA A 102 -3.38 16.70 21.89
N ASP A 103 -2.73 17.07 23.00
CA ASP A 103 -3.12 18.24 23.79
C ASP A 103 -2.92 19.51 22.94
N GLY A 104 -3.96 19.96 22.23
CA GLY A 104 -3.99 21.28 21.58
C GLY A 104 -4.76 21.38 20.26
N ASN A 105 -5.30 22.58 20.02
CA ASN A 105 -6.24 22.89 18.92
C ASN A 105 -5.59 23.04 17.52
N ASP A 106 -4.35 22.58 17.30
CA ASP A 106 -3.71 22.65 15.98
C ASP A 106 -4.03 21.42 15.11
N HIS A 107 -5.30 21.32 14.72
CA HIS A 107 -5.81 20.25 13.86
C HIS A 107 -5.13 20.21 12.48
N ALA A 108 -4.64 21.35 11.99
CA ALA A 108 -3.92 21.43 10.72
C ALA A 108 -2.56 20.74 10.80
N ARG A 109 -1.82 20.95 11.89
CA ARG A 109 -0.55 20.26 12.15
C ARG A 109 -0.73 18.75 12.28
N ASN A 110 -1.77 18.29 12.96
CA ASN A 110 -2.05 16.84 13.09
C ASN A 110 -2.34 16.19 11.73
N ALA A 111 -3.09 16.88 10.86
CA ALA A 111 -3.32 16.43 9.49
C ALA A 111 -2.02 16.38 8.66
N LEU A 112 -1.12 17.35 8.83
CA LEU A 112 0.19 17.35 8.17
C LEU A 112 1.09 16.21 8.67
N ILE A 113 1.12 15.93 9.96
CA ILE A 113 1.86 14.79 10.54
C ILE A 113 1.32 13.47 9.98
N ALA A 114 -0.01 13.27 10.01
CA ALA A 114 -0.65 12.10 9.44
C ALA A 114 -0.29 11.94 7.96
N THR A 115 -0.34 13.01 7.18
CA THR A 115 0.01 13.00 5.75
C THR A 115 1.47 12.66 5.51
N SER A 116 2.36 13.15 6.37
CA SER A 116 3.79 12.87 6.28
C SER A 116 4.08 11.40 6.55
N VAL A 117 3.46 10.84 7.59
CA VAL A 117 3.58 9.42 7.94
C VAL A 117 3.01 8.54 6.84
N VAL A 118 1.80 8.85 6.34
CA VAL A 118 1.19 8.11 5.24
C VAL A 118 2.04 8.21 3.97
N GLY A 119 2.58 9.39 3.66
CA GLY A 119 3.50 9.60 2.54
C GLY A 119 4.79 8.77 2.66
N SER A 120 5.39 8.71 3.86
CA SER A 120 6.54 7.85 4.14
C SER A 120 6.20 6.37 3.93
N VAL A 121 5.05 5.91 4.45
CA VAL A 121 4.55 4.54 4.23
C VAL A 121 4.43 4.26 2.73
N ARG A 122 3.90 5.20 1.94
CA ARG A 122 3.79 5.05 0.48
C ARG A 122 5.14 4.87 -0.18
N ILE A 123 6.09 5.77 0.08
CA ILE A 123 7.44 5.66 -0.49
C ILE A 123 8.06 4.29 -0.14
N LEU A 124 7.93 3.86 1.12
CA LEU A 124 8.47 2.60 1.59
C LEU A 124 7.80 1.38 0.95
N SER A 125 6.52 1.47 0.58
CA SER A 125 5.82 0.35 -0.09
C SER A 125 6.43 0.00 -1.45
N TYR A 126 7.03 0.99 -2.14
CA TYR A 126 7.76 0.78 -3.40
C TYR A 126 9.17 0.23 -3.18
N TRP A 127 9.68 0.27 -1.95
CA TRP A 127 10.96 -0.32 -1.58
C TRP A 127 10.78 -1.75 -1.06
N THR A 128 10.09 -1.89 0.07
CA THR A 128 9.77 -3.17 0.71
C THR A 128 8.46 -3.02 1.50
N GLU A 129 7.47 -3.86 1.19
CA GLU A 129 6.17 -3.82 1.88
C GLU A 129 6.26 -4.13 3.38
N ASP A 130 7.25 -4.92 3.81
CA ASP A 130 7.45 -5.25 5.23
C ASP A 130 7.88 -4.01 6.05
N LEU A 131 8.82 -3.21 5.54
CA LEU A 131 9.22 -1.96 6.18
C LEU A 131 8.08 -0.94 6.18
N SER A 132 7.33 -0.84 5.08
CA SER A 132 6.15 0.02 4.98
C SER A 132 5.10 -0.36 6.03
N ARG A 133 4.90 -1.67 6.24
CA ARG A 133 4.01 -2.25 7.25
C ARG A 133 4.46 -1.91 8.66
N ASP A 134 5.76 -2.00 8.93
CA ASP A 134 6.31 -1.67 10.24
C ASP A 134 6.16 -0.18 10.55
N VAL A 135 6.39 0.71 9.59
CA VAL A 135 6.19 2.16 9.80
C VAL A 135 4.70 2.51 9.94
N ALA A 136 3.82 1.91 9.13
CA ALA A 136 2.38 2.21 9.15
C ALA A 136 1.70 1.84 10.48
N LYS A 137 2.18 0.79 11.16
CA LYS A 137 1.63 0.34 12.44
C LYS A 137 2.20 1.10 13.66
N MET A 138 3.36 1.77 13.51
CA MET A 138 4.03 2.44 14.64
C MET A 138 3.14 3.50 15.27
N LEU A 139 2.54 4.39 14.47
CA LEU A 139 1.80 5.52 15.00
C LEU A 139 0.49 5.10 15.69
N PRO A 140 -0.39 4.27 15.10
CA PRO A 140 -1.58 3.81 15.81
C PRO A 140 -1.27 3.05 17.11
N PHE A 141 -0.22 2.21 17.13
CA PHE A 141 0.17 1.52 18.35
C PHE A 141 0.83 2.43 19.38
N ALA A 142 1.58 3.44 18.96
CA ALA A 142 2.09 4.47 19.86
C ALA A 142 0.93 5.23 20.51
N VAL A 143 -0.11 5.57 19.74
CA VAL A 143 -1.31 6.23 20.25
C VAL A 143 -2.03 5.35 21.26
N LEU A 144 -2.21 4.06 20.95
CA LEU A 144 -2.77 3.10 21.92
C LEU A 144 -1.93 3.05 23.21
N GLY A 145 -0.60 3.02 23.09
CA GLY A 145 0.29 3.01 24.25
C GLY A 145 0.14 4.26 25.12
N VAL A 146 0.09 5.45 24.51
CA VAL A 146 -0.12 6.71 25.25
C VAL A 146 -1.52 6.74 25.87
N PHE A 147 -2.55 6.27 25.17
CA PHE A 147 -3.92 6.19 25.70
C PHE A 147 -4.05 5.25 26.90
N LEU A 148 -3.29 4.14 26.93
CA LEU A 148 -3.33 3.18 28.03
C LEU A 148 -2.55 3.64 29.28
N VAL A 149 -1.52 4.49 29.10
CA VAL A 149 -0.63 4.92 30.19
C VAL A 149 -0.95 6.32 30.69
N GLY A 150 -1.42 7.19 29.79
CA GLY A 150 -1.69 8.59 30.09
C GLY A 150 -3.01 8.80 30.82
N SER A 151 -3.09 9.88 31.59
CA SER A 151 -4.34 10.46 32.08
C SER A 151 -5.12 11.20 30.98
N THR A 152 -4.62 11.19 29.74
CA THR A 152 -5.24 11.74 28.53
C THR A 152 -6.53 10.96 28.25
N SER A 153 -7.57 11.38 28.95
CA SER A 153 -8.93 10.92 28.71
C SER A 153 -9.39 11.61 27.44
N VAL A 154 -9.83 10.85 26.44
CA VAL A 154 -10.43 11.44 25.25
C VAL A 154 -11.73 12.10 25.69
N GLU A 155 -11.70 13.41 25.88
CA GLU A 155 -12.88 14.18 26.25
C GLU A 155 -13.81 14.27 25.04
N PHE A 156 -15.12 14.11 25.28
CA PHE A 156 -16.12 14.26 24.23
C PHE A 156 -16.08 15.66 23.58
N GLY A 157 -15.56 16.68 24.29
CA GLY A 157 -15.36 18.03 23.77
C GLY A 157 -14.41 18.10 22.57
N GLU A 158 -13.35 17.28 22.54
CA GLU A 158 -12.40 17.22 21.41
C GLU A 158 -13.09 16.75 20.11
N PHE A 159 -14.08 15.87 20.22
CA PHE A 159 -14.89 15.45 19.08
C PHE A 159 -15.80 16.58 18.57
N GLU A 160 -16.39 17.35 19.48
CA GLU A 160 -17.23 18.49 19.11
C GLU A 160 -16.41 19.59 18.42
N GLU A 161 -15.21 19.89 18.92
CA GLU A 161 -14.28 20.83 18.30
C GLU A 161 -13.80 20.36 16.91
N LEU A 162 -13.50 19.07 16.76
CA LEU A 162 -13.19 18.46 15.46
C LEU A 162 -14.34 18.64 14.45
N VAL A 163 -15.59 18.42 14.87
CA VAL A 163 -16.77 18.58 14.01
C VAL A 163 -17.04 20.05 13.70
N ALA A 164 -16.82 20.95 14.66
CA ALA A 164 -16.92 22.39 14.47
C ALA A 164 -15.89 22.89 13.44
N ASN A 165 -14.65 22.39 13.51
CA ASN A 165 -13.54 22.76 12.64
C ASN A 165 -13.47 21.98 11.32
N ARG A 166 -14.54 21.25 10.95
CA ARG A 166 -14.61 20.39 9.74
C ARG A 166 -14.19 21.09 8.45
N ASN A 167 -14.45 22.40 8.31
CA ASN A 167 -14.11 23.14 7.09
C ASN A 167 -12.59 23.33 6.94
N GLN A 168 -11.89 23.61 8.04
CA GLN A 168 -10.44 23.72 8.05
C GLN A 168 -9.80 22.34 7.85
N LEU A 169 -10.33 21.32 8.51
CA LEU A 169 -9.94 19.91 8.31
C LEU A 169 -10.14 19.46 6.86
N ALA A 170 -11.26 19.80 6.23
CA ALA A 170 -11.55 19.46 4.84
C ALA A 170 -10.54 20.11 3.87
N ARG A 171 -10.13 21.36 4.12
CA ARG A 171 -9.08 22.02 3.32
C ARG A 171 -7.73 21.32 3.47
N SER A 172 -7.32 21.05 4.70
CA SER A 172 -6.09 20.28 4.98
C SER A 172 -6.13 18.89 4.37
N TYR A 173 -7.31 18.24 4.40
CA TYR A 173 -7.55 16.95 3.76
C TYR A 173 -7.37 17.00 2.25
N VAL A 174 -7.99 17.97 1.57
CA VAL A 174 -7.85 18.13 0.12
C VAL A 174 -6.40 18.40 -0.27
N ASN A 175 -5.70 19.26 0.47
CA ASN A 175 -4.27 19.50 0.24
C ASN A 175 -3.44 18.22 0.38
N SER A 176 -3.73 17.42 1.40
CA SER A 176 -3.08 16.14 1.66
C SER A 176 -3.39 15.13 0.56
N LEU A 177 -4.63 15.09 0.06
CA LEU A 177 -5.06 14.22 -1.03
C LEU A 177 -4.35 14.58 -2.34
N ILE A 178 -4.25 15.87 -2.68
CA ILE A 178 -3.51 16.33 -3.86
C ILE A 178 -2.03 15.94 -3.74
N LEU A 179 -1.41 16.20 -2.58
CA LEU A 179 0.00 15.87 -2.34
C LEU A 179 0.26 14.36 -2.49
N LEU A 180 -0.56 13.54 -1.83
CA LEU A 180 -0.45 12.08 -1.88
C LEU A 180 -0.75 11.53 -3.29
N SER A 181 -1.66 12.17 -4.04
CA SER A 181 -1.93 11.83 -5.44
C SER A 181 -0.72 12.09 -6.33
N ILE A 182 -0.06 13.24 -6.17
CA ILE A 182 1.15 13.59 -6.91
C ILE A 182 2.28 12.60 -6.56
N LEU A 183 2.49 12.36 -5.26
CA LEU A 183 3.49 11.41 -4.76
C LEU A 183 3.28 10.01 -5.34
N GLU A 184 2.07 9.47 -5.25
CA GLU A 184 1.71 8.16 -5.76
C GLU A 184 1.95 8.04 -7.27
N THR A 185 1.59 9.09 -8.02
CA THR A 185 1.82 9.14 -9.47
C THR A 185 3.31 9.11 -9.81
N ILE A 186 4.13 9.90 -9.11
CA ILE A 186 5.59 9.93 -9.31
C ILE A 186 6.20 8.57 -9.01
N LEU A 187 5.81 7.93 -7.89
CA LEU A 187 6.31 6.62 -7.49
C LEU A 187 5.96 5.53 -8.52
N ARG A 188 4.74 5.55 -9.06
CA ARG A 188 4.32 4.63 -10.14
C ARG A 188 5.14 4.82 -11.41
N ILE A 189 5.32 6.07 -11.84
CA ILE A 189 6.13 6.38 -13.03
C ILE A 189 7.57 5.89 -12.83
N TYR A 190 8.17 6.19 -11.68
CA TYR A 190 9.53 5.75 -11.34
C TYR A 190 9.65 4.22 -11.38
N HIS A 191 8.68 3.51 -10.77
CA HIS A 191 8.67 2.06 -10.76
C HIS A 191 8.54 1.48 -12.17
N GLY A 192 7.60 1.99 -12.97
CA GLY A 192 7.39 1.55 -14.35
C GLY A 192 8.63 1.75 -15.23
N ILE A 193 9.32 2.89 -15.10
CA ILE A 193 10.57 3.16 -15.82
C ILE A 193 11.67 2.18 -15.38
N ARG A 194 11.85 1.97 -14.07
CA ARG A 194 12.88 1.06 -13.55
C ARG A 194 12.67 -0.38 -14.03
N GLU A 195 11.42 -0.83 -14.06
CA GLU A 195 11.06 -2.16 -14.55
C GLU A 195 11.30 -2.29 -16.06
N LEU A 196 10.91 -1.28 -16.86
CA LEU A 196 11.13 -1.26 -18.30
C LEU A 196 12.64 -1.34 -18.65
N ILE A 197 13.46 -0.50 -18.01
CA ILE A 197 14.91 -0.48 -18.22
C ILE A 197 15.53 -1.81 -17.76
N GLY A 198 15.10 -2.34 -16.61
CA GLY A 198 15.54 -3.63 -16.10
C GLY A 198 15.21 -4.79 -17.04
N GLY A 199 13.99 -4.79 -17.61
CA GLY A 199 13.53 -5.75 -18.60
C GLY A 199 14.37 -5.71 -19.87
N GLN A 200 14.59 -4.53 -20.45
CA GLN A 200 15.46 -4.36 -21.62
C GLN A 200 16.88 -4.86 -21.37
N ARG A 201 17.46 -4.60 -20.18
CA ARG A 201 18.79 -5.12 -19.82
C ARG A 201 18.82 -6.66 -19.76
N ARG A 202 17.77 -7.30 -19.24
CA ARG A 202 17.66 -8.78 -19.21
C ARG A 202 17.55 -9.36 -20.62
N VAL A 203 16.73 -8.75 -21.48
CA VAL A 203 16.61 -9.14 -22.90
C VAL A 203 17.95 -9.00 -23.61
N ASN A 204 18.63 -7.86 -23.46
CA ASN A 204 19.96 -7.65 -24.06
C ASN A 204 21.03 -8.64 -23.56
N LYS A 205 20.97 -9.07 -22.29
CA LYS A 205 21.84 -10.14 -21.77
C LYS A 205 21.54 -11.50 -22.43
N LYS A 206 20.26 -11.85 -22.61
CA LYS A 206 19.86 -13.08 -23.33
C LYS A 206 20.32 -13.05 -24.80
N LEU A 207 20.07 -11.95 -25.51
CA LEU A 207 20.52 -11.76 -26.89
C LEU A 207 22.05 -11.87 -27.03
N LYS A 208 22.82 -11.28 -26.09
CA LYS A 208 24.29 -11.43 -26.05
C LYS A 208 24.73 -12.89 -25.87
N LYS A 209 24.01 -13.66 -25.04
CA LYS A 209 24.34 -15.07 -24.78
C LYS A 209 24.09 -15.91 -26.04
N ILE A 210 22.92 -15.77 -26.66
CA ILE A 210 22.55 -16.49 -27.89
C ILE A 210 23.50 -16.13 -29.04
N ALA A 211 23.84 -14.85 -29.20
CA ALA A 211 24.81 -14.41 -30.22
C ALA A 211 26.19 -15.06 -30.05
N LYS A 212 26.64 -15.25 -28.80
CA LYS A 212 27.92 -15.92 -28.52
C LYS A 212 27.87 -17.43 -28.80
N GLU A 213 26.73 -18.07 -28.59
CA GLU A 213 26.53 -19.51 -28.81
C GLU A 213 26.30 -19.86 -30.29
N THR A 214 25.62 -18.99 -31.04
CA THR A 214 25.24 -19.23 -32.45
C THR A 214 26.15 -18.53 -33.47
N GLY A 215 26.97 -17.56 -33.04
CA GLY A 215 27.76 -16.71 -33.92
C GLY A 215 26.95 -15.67 -34.71
N ARG A 216 25.63 -15.59 -34.51
CA ARG A 216 24.71 -14.68 -35.22
C ARG A 216 24.69 -13.28 -34.61
N SER A 217 24.30 -12.28 -35.41
CA SER A 217 24.11 -10.91 -34.94
C SER A 217 22.92 -10.81 -33.98
N LYS A 218 22.98 -9.84 -33.05
CA LYS A 218 21.87 -9.56 -32.12
C LYS A 218 20.62 -9.04 -32.83
N SER A 219 20.77 -8.41 -34.00
CA SER A 219 19.65 -7.94 -34.83
C SER A 219 18.81 -9.13 -35.28
N ASP A 220 19.48 -10.13 -35.86
CA ASP A 220 18.83 -11.27 -36.52
C ASP A 220 18.11 -12.14 -35.48
N ILE A 221 18.75 -12.37 -34.33
CA ILE A 221 18.13 -13.09 -33.21
C ILE A 221 16.91 -12.34 -32.66
N ARG A 222 16.94 -11.00 -32.67
CA ARG A 222 15.81 -10.19 -32.19
C ARG A 222 14.65 -10.24 -33.17
N GLU A 223 14.93 -10.32 -34.47
CA GLU A 223 13.93 -10.47 -35.53
C GLU A 223 13.24 -11.83 -35.44
N ASP A 224 13.99 -12.93 -35.30
CA ASP A 224 13.44 -14.28 -35.08
C ASP A 224 12.54 -14.32 -33.82
N MET A 225 12.96 -13.67 -32.72
CA MET A 225 12.14 -13.58 -31.50
C MET A 225 10.84 -12.78 -31.68
N LEU A 226 10.77 -11.88 -32.67
CA LEU A 226 9.59 -11.06 -32.96
C LEU A 226 8.67 -11.68 -34.01
N ASP A 227 9.20 -12.54 -34.89
CA ASP A 227 8.48 -13.15 -36.01
C ASP A 227 7.72 -14.41 -35.59
N ASP A 228 8.42 -15.48 -35.20
CA ASP A 228 7.84 -16.77 -34.85
C ASP A 228 8.11 -17.21 -33.40
N GLY A 229 9.03 -16.53 -32.71
CA GLY A 229 9.44 -16.85 -31.34
C GLY A 229 10.34 -18.09 -31.23
N ILE A 230 10.76 -18.67 -32.35
CA ILE A 230 11.61 -19.85 -32.43
C ILE A 230 13.03 -19.41 -32.81
N ILE A 231 13.98 -19.56 -31.88
CA ILE A 231 15.37 -19.16 -32.13
C ILE A 231 16.03 -20.18 -33.04
N ASN A 232 16.39 -19.77 -34.26
CA ASN A 232 17.15 -20.62 -35.16
C ASN A 232 18.63 -20.71 -34.70
N HIS A 233 19.07 -21.93 -34.36
CA HIS A 233 20.38 -22.24 -33.82
C HIS A 233 21.43 -22.63 -34.87
N SER A 234 21.14 -22.49 -36.17
CA SER A 234 22.13 -22.75 -37.22
C SER A 234 23.34 -21.85 -37.04
N THR A 235 24.49 -22.45 -36.72
CA THR A 235 25.78 -21.76 -36.66
C THR A 235 26.16 -21.29 -38.06
N VAL A 236 26.59 -20.04 -38.20
CA VAL A 236 27.26 -19.59 -39.43
C VAL A 236 28.63 -20.29 -39.48
N GLY A 237 28.62 -21.51 -40.00
CA GLY A 237 29.81 -22.28 -40.30
C GLY A 237 30.58 -21.58 -41.41
N LYS A 238 31.90 -21.56 -41.26
CA LYS A 238 32.85 -21.22 -42.32
C LYS A 238 32.62 -22.16 -43.50
N ASP A 239 32.04 -21.65 -44.58
CA ASP A 239 32.19 -22.28 -45.88
C ASP A 239 33.58 -21.91 -46.40
N ASN A 240 34.51 -22.87 -46.24
CA ASN A 240 35.82 -22.86 -46.88
C ASN A 240 35.68 -22.92 -48.41
N GLU A 241 36.48 -22.08 -49.07
CA GLU A 241 37.31 -22.36 -50.25
C GLU A 241 36.89 -23.47 -51.26
N GLY A 242 36.77 -23.06 -52.52
CA GLY A 242 36.73 -23.92 -53.72
C GLY A 242 35.41 -23.74 -54.49
N GLU A 243 35.33 -23.18 -55.70
CA GLU A 243 36.17 -23.45 -56.87
C GLU A 243 36.30 -22.20 -57.74
N SER A 244 37.56 -21.79 -57.97
CA SER A 244 37.96 -21.06 -59.16
C SER A 244 38.56 -22.08 -60.13
N TYR A 245 37.82 -22.45 -61.18
CA TYR A 245 38.42 -22.90 -62.43
C TYR A 245 37.53 -22.47 -63.61
N SER A 246 38.00 -21.45 -64.33
CA SER A 246 37.90 -21.34 -65.80
C SER A 246 39.34 -21.42 -66.32
N PRO A 247 39.62 -22.07 -67.45
CA PRO A 247 38.92 -21.93 -68.74
C PRO A 247 38.20 -23.17 -69.24
#